data_AF-A0A2V8MQP4-F1
#
_entry.id   AF-A0A2V8MQP4-F1
#
_cell.length_a   1.000
_cell.length_b   1.000
_cell.length_c   1.000
_cell.angle_alpha   90.00
_cell.angle_beta   90.00
_cell.angle_gamma   90.00
#
_symmetry.space_group_name_H-M   'P 1'
#
loop_
_entity.id
_entity.type
_entity.pdbx_description
1 polymer ?
#
loop_
_entity_poly.entity_id
_entity_poly.type
_entity_poly.pdbx_seq_one_letter_code
_entity_poly.pdbx_strand_id
1 'polypeptide(L)'
;MSSIERVKEELRQYEHPFFEFDAREKGNAVEMVIRSKMPNVLSPEYRITLSERDIQSSQFRWTFQKLLYDCLTDYVVELFTKNP
;
A
#
# COMPACT_ATOMS: atom_id res chain seq x y z
N MET A 1 2.23 -1.60 -18.88
CA MET A 1 1.56 -1.33 -17.58
C MET A 1 2.20 -0.08 -17.00
N SER A 2 1.40 0.95 -16.76
CA SER A 2 1.82 2.19 -16.10
C SER A 2 2.22 1.93 -14.63
N SER A 3 2.96 2.87 -14.04
CA SER A 3 3.38 2.76 -12.63
C SER A 3 2.19 2.66 -11.67
N ILE A 4 1.10 3.40 -11.92
CA ILE A 4 -0.12 3.33 -11.09
C ILE A 4 -0.84 1.99 -11.24
N GLU A 5 -0.94 1.44 -12.45
CA GLU A 5 -1.54 0.12 -12.68
C GLU A 5 -0.75 -0.97 -11.96
N ARG A 6 0.59 -0.88 -12.00
CA ARG A 6 1.48 -1.83 -11.31
C ARG A 6 1.25 -1.83 -9.81
N VAL A 7 1.17 -0.63 -9.21
CA VAL A 7 0.91 -0.49 -7.77
C VAL A 7 -0.50 -0.97 -7.41
N LYS A 8 -1.52 -0.65 -8.22
CA LYS A 8 -2.90 -1.11 -7.98
C LYS A 8 -3.03 -2.63 -8.09
N GLU A 9 -2.34 -3.26 -9.02
CA GLU A 9 -2.35 -4.71 -9.17
C GLU A 9 -1.68 -5.40 -7.97
N GLU A 10 -0.57 -4.84 -7.47
CA GLU A 10 0.08 -5.34 -6.27
C GLU A 10 -0.80 -5.18 -5.03
N LEU A 11 -1.46 -4.01 -4.88
CA LEU A 11 -2.38 -3.75 -3.77
C LEU A 11 -3.56 -4.73 -3.69
N ARG A 12 -4.02 -5.27 -4.83
CA ARG A 12 -5.10 -6.28 -4.87
C ARG A 12 -4.72 -7.62 -4.22
N GLN A 13 -3.44 -7.84 -3.96
CA GLN A 13 -2.98 -9.02 -3.23
C GLN A 13 -3.18 -8.88 -1.72
N TYR A 14 -3.47 -7.67 -1.23
CA TYR A 14 -3.60 -7.38 0.19
C TYR A 14 -5.04 -7.02 0.55
N GLU A 15 -5.57 -7.69 1.58
CA GLU A 15 -6.86 -7.37 2.15
C GLU A 15 -6.76 -7.32 3.67
N HIS A 16 -7.31 -6.26 4.28
CA HIS A 16 -7.27 -6.06 5.71
C HIS A 16 -8.67 -5.71 6.26
N PRO A 17 -9.07 -6.24 7.42
CA PRO A 17 -10.40 -6.02 8.00
C PRO A 17 -10.60 -4.56 8.47
N PHE A 18 -9.52 -3.89 8.86
CA PHE A 18 -9.57 -2.52 9.42
C PHE A 18 -9.05 -1.44 8.48
N PHE A 19 -8.34 -1.81 7.41
CA PHE A 19 -7.67 -0.85 6.53
C PHE A 19 -8.07 -1.09 5.08
N GLU A 20 -8.19 0.02 4.35
CA GLU A 20 -8.29 0.07 2.90
C GLU A 20 -6.98 0.63 2.35
N PHE A 21 -6.51 -0.01 1.29
CA PHE A 21 -5.33 0.41 0.56
C PHE A 21 -5.77 0.91 -0.81
N ASP A 22 -5.30 2.09 -1.19
CA ASP A 22 -5.57 2.69 -2.49
C ASP A 22 -4.29 3.32 -3.04
N ALA A 23 -4.29 3.67 -4.32
CA ALA A 23 -3.19 4.35 -4.96
C ALA A 23 -3.69 5.42 -5.93
N ARG A 24 -2.99 6.56 -5.94
CA ARG A 24 -3.26 7.69 -6.84
C ARG A 24 -1.99 8.17 -7.51
N GLU A 25 -2.14 8.73 -8.70
CA GLU A 25 -1.03 9.38 -9.39
C GLU A 25 -0.61 10.66 -8.66
N LYS A 26 0.69 10.91 -8.63
CA LYS A 26 1.30 12.11 -8.03
C LYS A 26 2.50 12.55 -8.87
N GLY A 27 2.23 13.25 -9.97
CA GLY A 27 3.26 13.60 -10.94
C GLY A 27 3.89 12.35 -11.55
N ASN A 28 5.22 12.23 -11.47
CA ASN A 28 5.96 11.04 -11.93
C ASN A 28 6.09 9.94 -10.86
N ALA A 29 5.30 10.03 -9.79
CA ALA A 29 5.29 9.07 -8.69
C ALA A 29 3.87 8.53 -8.47
N VAL A 30 3.77 7.47 -7.69
CA VAL A 30 2.49 6.93 -7.22
C VAL A 30 2.40 7.14 -5.73
N GLU A 31 1.29 7.70 -5.26
CA GLU A 31 1.03 7.81 -3.83
C GLU A 31 0.07 6.69 -3.39
N MET A 32 0.56 5.83 -2.51
CA MET A 32 -0.23 4.83 -1.80
C MET A 32 -0.91 5.49 -0.60
N VAL A 33 -2.18 5.17 -0.39
CA VAL A 33 -3.01 5.71 0.69
C VAL A 33 -3.54 4.54 1.51
N ILE A 34 -3.34 4.60 2.82
CA ILE A 34 -3.87 3.64 3.80
C ILE A 34 -4.92 4.37 4.64
N ARG A 35 -6.15 3.86 4.64
CA ARG A 35 -7.29 4.47 5.34
C ARG A 35 -7.96 3.48 6.27
N SER A 36 -8.38 3.92 7.45
CA SER A 36 -9.18 3.07 8.33
C SER A 36 -10.60 2.93 7.79
N LYS A 37 -11.13 1.70 7.78
CA LYS A 37 -12.55 1.40 7.49
C LYS A 37 -13.48 1.88 8.60
N MET A 38 -12.95 2.13 9.80
CA MET A 38 -13.74 2.55 10.95
C MET A 38 -13.80 4.08 11.02
N PRO A 39 -14.97 4.70 10.86
CA PRO A 39 -15.12 6.14 10.99
C PRO A 39 -14.75 6.59 12.41
N ASN A 40 -14.00 7.70 12.53
CA ASN A 40 -13.59 8.33 13.80
C ASN A 40 -12.65 7.53 14.72
N VAL A 41 -12.09 6.39 14.29
CA VAL A 41 -11.16 5.60 15.13
C VAL A 41 -9.69 5.96 14.87
N LEU A 42 -9.31 6.20 13.61
CA LEU A 42 -7.94 6.53 13.21
C LEU A 42 -7.95 7.57 12.08
N SER A 43 -7.83 8.84 12.44
CA SER A 43 -7.27 9.87 11.55
C SER A 43 -5.83 10.14 12.02
N PRO A 44 -4.84 10.22 11.11
CA PRO A 44 -4.95 10.58 9.69
C PRO A 44 -4.71 9.43 8.71
N GLU A 45 -5.16 9.61 7.46
CA GLU A 45 -4.80 8.76 6.32
C GLU A 45 -3.28 8.69 6.18
N TYR A 46 -2.71 7.48 6.13
CA TYR A 46 -1.29 7.31 5.92
C TYR A 46 -0.99 7.37 4.42
N ARG A 47 -0.04 8.21 4.01
CA ARG A 47 0.31 8.44 2.60
C ARG A 47 1.78 8.18 2.38
N ILE A 48 2.09 7.35 1.40
CA ILE A 48 3.45 6.94 1.07
C ILE A 48 3.67 7.18 -0.41
N THR A 49 4.72 7.90 -0.76
CA THR A 49 5.06 8.19 -2.16
C THR A 49 6.08 7.18 -2.66
N LEU A 50 5.72 6.44 -3.70
CA LEU A 50 6.54 5.48 -4.43
C LEU A 50 7.11 6.14 -5.67
N SER A 51 8.44 6.16 -5.79
CA SER A 51 9.10 6.69 -6.98
C SER A 51 8.92 5.73 -8.17
N GLU A 52 8.86 6.28 -9.39
CA GLU A 52 8.81 5.44 -10.60
C GLU A 52 9.96 4.45 -10.68
N ARG A 53 11.17 4.86 -10.25
CA ARG A 53 12.34 3.99 -10.22
C ARG A 53 12.12 2.75 -9.37
N ASP A 54 11.54 2.90 -8.18
CA ASP A 54 11.29 1.78 -7.26
C ASP A 54 10.18 0.87 -7.80
N ILE A 55 9.15 1.46 -8.41
CA ILE A 55 8.04 0.72 -9.04
C ILE A 55 8.52 -0.12 -10.21
N GLN A 56 9.45 0.41 -11.02
CA GLN A 56 9.98 -0.30 -12.18
C GLN A 56 11.05 -1.34 -11.83
N SER A 57 11.54 -1.36 -10.59
CA SER A 57 12.52 -2.34 -10.12
C SER A 57 12.02 -3.78 -10.29
N SER A 58 12.94 -4.71 -10.57
CA SER A 58 12.65 -6.16 -10.56
C SER A 58 12.28 -6.66 -9.17
N GLN A 59 12.75 -5.98 -8.12
CA GLN A 59 12.48 -6.31 -6.73
C GLN A 59 11.22 -5.64 -6.17
N PHE A 60 10.46 -4.92 -7.01
CA PHE A 60 9.32 -4.11 -6.58
C PHE A 60 8.38 -4.85 -5.63
N ARG A 61 8.02 -6.10 -5.94
CA ARG A 61 7.12 -6.92 -5.11
C ARG A 61 7.61 -7.04 -3.66
N TRP A 62 8.86 -7.45 -3.51
CA TRP A 62 9.48 -7.63 -2.20
C TRP A 62 9.63 -6.30 -1.44
N THR A 63 10.11 -5.26 -2.12
CA THR A 63 10.30 -3.95 -1.50
C THR A 63 8.97 -3.30 -1.14
N PHE A 64 7.93 -3.51 -1.95
CA PHE A 64 6.57 -3.04 -1.69
C PHE A 64 5.96 -3.73 -0.48
N GLN A 65 6.03 -5.06 -0.41
CA GLN A 65 5.53 -5.83 0.73
C GLN A 65 6.19 -5.40 2.03
N LYS A 66 7.54 -5.31 2.02
CA LYS A 66 8.29 -4.85 3.18
C LYS A 66 7.86 -3.45 3.60
N LEU A 67 7.78 -2.52 2.66
CA LEU A 67 7.35 -1.14 2.93
C LEU A 67 5.94 -1.09 3.52
N LEU A 68 5.00 -1.87 2.97
CA LEU A 68 3.63 -1.94 3.47
C LEU A 68 3.59 -2.44 4.91
N TYR A 69 4.32 -3.51 5.21
CA TYR A 69 4.37 -4.10 6.55
C TYR A 69 5.09 -3.18 7.54
N ASP A 70 6.19 -2.53 7.14
CA ASP A 70 6.92 -1.56 7.97
C ASP A 70 6.04 -0.33 8.33
N CYS A 71 4.99 -0.04 7.55
CA CYS A 71 4.03 1.03 7.83
C CYS A 71 2.90 0.60 8.79
N LEU A 72 2.76 -0.68 9.06
CA LEU A 72 1.76 -1.25 9.96
C LEU A 72 2.47 -1.73 11.24
N THR A 73 1.77 -1.71 12.37
CA THR A 73 2.31 -2.34 13.58
C THR A 73 2.23 -3.86 13.47
N ASP A 74 3.14 -4.61 14.10
CA ASP A 74 3.23 -6.08 13.98
C ASP A 74 1.88 -6.80 14.19
N TYR A 75 1.11 -6.42 15.22
CA TYR A 75 -0.21 -7.02 15.49
C TYR A 75 -1.26 -6.70 14.41
N VAL A 76 -1.08 -5.63 13.64
CA VAL A 76 -1.94 -5.27 12.50
C VAL A 76 -1.58 -6.14 11.30
N VAL A 77 -0.30 -6.41 11.08
CA VAL A 77 0.16 -7.27 9.99
C VAL A 77 -0.37 -8.71 10.15
N GLU A 78 -0.52 -9.20 11.38
CA GLU A 78 -1.10 -10.53 11.60
C GLU A 78 -2.59 -10.65 11.21
N LEU A 79 -3.29 -9.53 11.01
CA LEU A 79 -4.73 -9.49 10.77
C LEU A 79 -5.09 -9.36 9.27
N PHE A 80 -4.12 -9.45 8.36
CA PHE A 80 -4.42 -9.55 6.92
C PHE A 80 -5.33 -10.75 6.63
N THR A 81 -6.48 -10.49 6.00
CA THR A 81 -7.40 -11.54 5.53
C THR A 81 -6.91 -12.16 4.22
N LYS A 82 -6.05 -11.44 3.49
CA LYS A 82 -5.35 -11.90 2.30
C LYS A 82 -3.99 -11.21 2.20
N ASN A 83 -2.95 -11.98 1.93
CA ASN A 83 -1.62 -11.53 1.54
C ASN A 83 -1.00 -12.56 0.56
N PRO A 84 -0.04 -12.15 -0.29
CA PRO A 84 0.66 -13.04 -1.22
C PRO A 84 1.70 -13.95 -0.54
#